data_AF-A0A2E1ALP1-F1
#
_entry.id   AF-A0A2E1ALP1-F1
#
_cell.length_a   1.000
_cell.length_b   1.000
_cell.length_c   1.000
_cell.angle_alpha   90.00
_cell.angle_beta   90.00
_cell.angle_gamma   90.00
#
_symmetry.space_group_name_H-M   'P 1'
#
loop_
_entity.id
_entity.type
_entity.pdbx_description
1 polymer ?
#
loop_
_entity_poly.entity_id
_entity_poly.type
_entity_poly.pdbx_seq_one_letter_code
_entity_poly.pdbx_strand_id
1 'polypeptide(L)'
;MTTQPDELKTFIDALQQGDAPTPTSLEEETLSELMSLGQSFTLDERFDHMLHQKFKKPQTIKSPKPAFLRRMAAVLAVAVLGLALVFAVPDMRAIAQSIIESLFPVAESDQVRADEYVEDVVERVDTQFYETFEAAQTDVPFAIVLPDRGLLDEYPYESYSYNADIQTAYVQYFEGEFINNRRDGNAVTIQQQPLWKIASGVVFGQEGALAAVGPDANIQHYTFGEGVNDEAYEGQWVKGMWTQNENPAIEADYIWRTEFPIYRLRWQDETYIYEVKFFGRLDTSALDFVLSLAESMMSDGAYNATQFALEEGSGLGNRQVRYFDTTDELKEVVDIDIMDLSFLPETYVMEQVVYDVEGRTAIVVYALQYANSDAIQPDAGLSMRQQRLEEVESLGTFGDPSPLAAIGPAAELQTIQIGDFQAEWVQGSWVTADEDEFNWINDIPVYRIRWQDDAYIYEMNFWFNAGQSSIDDVMLNMAESIAENLAAESE
;
A
#
# COMPACT_ATOMS: atom_id res chain seq x y z
N MET A 1 13.54 -23.49 -24.08
CA MET A 1 14.03 -23.99 -25.37
C MET A 1 13.70 -22.95 -26.42
N THR A 2 14.71 -22.35 -27.05
CA THR A 2 14.53 -21.33 -28.11
C THR A 2 14.50 -22.04 -29.46
N THR A 3 13.30 -22.28 -30.00
CA THR A 3 13.15 -22.61 -31.42
C THR A 3 13.59 -21.40 -32.23
N GLN A 4 14.54 -21.60 -33.15
CA GLN A 4 15.02 -20.51 -33.99
C GLN A 4 13.89 -20.08 -34.95
N PRO A 5 13.68 -18.76 -35.17
CA PRO A 5 12.60 -18.24 -36.02
C PRO A 5 12.53 -18.85 -37.44
N ASP A 6 13.66 -19.37 -37.92
CA ASP A 6 13.77 -19.98 -39.25
C ASP A 6 13.11 -21.36 -39.35
N GLU A 7 12.96 -22.10 -38.24
CA GLU A 7 12.34 -23.43 -38.24
C GLU A 7 10.81 -23.32 -38.37
N LEU A 8 10.19 -22.36 -37.66
CA LEU A 8 8.75 -22.12 -37.75
C LEU A 8 8.34 -21.62 -39.14
N LYS A 9 9.16 -20.77 -39.76
CA LYS A 9 8.92 -20.30 -41.13
C LYS A 9 9.01 -21.44 -42.14
N THR A 10 10.02 -22.31 -42.00
CA THR A 10 10.20 -23.48 -42.86
C THR A 10 9.01 -24.45 -42.76
N PHE A 11 8.47 -24.64 -41.55
CA PHE A 11 7.29 -25.46 -41.33
C PHE A 11 6.02 -24.87 -41.97
N ILE A 12 5.80 -23.56 -41.84
CA ILE A 12 4.66 -22.87 -42.46
C ILE A 12 4.75 -22.93 -44.00
N ASP A 13 5.94 -22.72 -44.55
CA ASP A 13 6.17 -22.77 -46.01
C ASP A 13 5.95 -24.18 -46.58
N ALA A 14 6.27 -25.24 -45.82
CA ALA A 14 6.02 -26.63 -46.20
C ALA A 14 4.52 -27.00 -46.19
N LEU A 15 3.78 -26.54 -45.18
CA LEU A 15 2.32 -26.73 -45.09
C LEU A 15 1.58 -26.04 -46.25
N GLN A 16 2.02 -24.85 -46.64
CA GLN A 16 1.43 -24.11 -47.77
C GLN A 16 1.69 -24.78 -49.13
N GLN A 17 2.77 -25.56 -49.24
CA GLN A 17 3.16 -26.26 -50.47
C GLN A 17 2.57 -27.69 -50.56
N GLY A 18 1.88 -28.17 -49.52
CA GLY A 18 1.29 -29.51 -49.48
C GLY A 18 2.29 -30.63 -49.23
N ASP A 19 3.54 -30.29 -48.91
CA ASP A 19 4.58 -31.23 -48.51
C ASP A 19 4.53 -31.35 -46.97
N ALA A 20 3.74 -32.29 -46.46
CA ALA A 20 3.74 -32.58 -45.03
C ALA A 20 5.00 -33.38 -44.66
N PRO A 21 5.94 -32.85 -43.85
CA PRO A 21 7.04 -33.64 -43.35
C PRO A 21 6.52 -34.75 -42.44
N THR A 22 7.15 -35.93 -42.50
CA THR A 22 6.86 -37.04 -41.60
C THR A 22 7.22 -36.60 -40.17
N PRO A 23 6.31 -36.69 -39.18
CA PRO A 23 6.54 -36.11 -37.86
C PRO A 23 7.75 -36.73 -37.18
N THR A 24 8.62 -35.90 -36.63
CA THR A 24 9.57 -36.32 -35.60
C THR A 24 8.90 -36.27 -34.22
N SER A 25 9.43 -36.99 -33.23
CA SER A 25 8.78 -37.21 -31.93
C SER A 25 8.43 -35.93 -31.15
N LEU A 26 9.06 -34.80 -31.47
CA LEU A 26 8.79 -33.49 -30.87
C LEU A 26 7.52 -32.82 -31.44
N GLU A 27 7.16 -33.17 -32.68
CA GLU A 27 6.00 -32.61 -33.38
C GLU A 27 4.70 -33.32 -32.98
N GLU A 28 4.75 -34.59 -32.58
CA GLU A 28 3.58 -35.31 -32.05
C GLU A 28 3.12 -34.75 -30.70
N GLU A 29 4.03 -34.30 -29.84
CA GLU A 29 3.73 -33.70 -28.55
C GLU A 29 3.05 -32.32 -28.72
N THR A 30 3.61 -31.49 -29.60
CA THR A 30 3.07 -30.16 -29.91
C THR A 30 1.70 -30.25 -30.62
N LEU A 31 1.52 -31.22 -31.51
CA LEU A 31 0.24 -31.46 -32.19
C LEU A 31 -0.82 -32.01 -31.21
N SER A 32 -0.42 -32.82 -30.23
CA SER A 32 -1.28 -33.33 -29.17
C SER A 32 -1.76 -32.21 -28.24
N GLU A 33 -0.89 -31.27 -27.87
CA GLU A 33 -1.26 -30.09 -27.08
C GLU A 33 -2.24 -29.17 -27.83
N LEU A 34 -1.97 -28.87 -29.11
CA LEU A 34 -2.86 -28.05 -29.96
C LEU A 34 -4.22 -28.70 -30.18
N MET A 35 -4.27 -30.03 -30.35
CA MET A 35 -5.51 -30.79 -30.44
C MET A 35 -6.30 -30.76 -29.11
N SER A 36 -5.61 -30.80 -27.97
CA SER A 36 -6.25 -30.66 -26.66
C SER A 36 -6.85 -29.26 -26.45
N LEU A 37 -6.16 -28.22 -26.94
CA LEU A 37 -6.66 -26.84 -26.91
C LEU A 37 -7.92 -26.67 -27.77
N GLY A 38 -7.95 -27.29 -28.95
CA GLY A 38 -9.11 -27.27 -29.85
C GLY A 38 -10.33 -28.03 -29.33
N GLN A 39 -10.13 -29.06 -28.49
CA GLN A 39 -11.23 -29.82 -27.87
C GLN A 39 -11.89 -29.09 -26.70
N SER A 40 -11.25 -28.05 -26.14
CA SER A 40 -11.81 -27.25 -25.05
C SER A 40 -12.80 -26.17 -25.50
N PHE A 41 -12.91 -25.89 -26.79
CA PHE A 41 -13.89 -24.95 -27.35
C PHE A 41 -15.16 -25.68 -27.79
N THR A 42 -16.10 -25.87 -26.87
CA THR A 42 -17.49 -26.16 -27.25
C THR A 42 -18.20 -24.85 -27.60
N LEU A 43 -18.36 -24.59 -28.90
CA LEU A 43 -19.24 -23.53 -29.39
C LEU A 43 -20.66 -23.84 -28.92
N ASP A 44 -21.20 -23.02 -28.02
CA ASP A 44 -22.59 -23.08 -27.55
C ASP A 44 -23.56 -23.04 -28.75
N GLU A 45 -24.55 -23.95 -28.77
CA GLU A 45 -25.63 -24.01 -29.77
C GLU A 45 -26.32 -22.65 -29.97
N ARG A 46 -26.33 -21.76 -28.97
CA ARG A 46 -26.84 -20.39 -29.10
C ARG A 46 -26.03 -19.54 -30.08
N PHE A 47 -24.70 -19.68 -30.09
CA PHE A 47 -23.84 -18.90 -30.98
C PHE A 47 -23.97 -19.36 -32.43
N ASP A 48 -24.05 -20.68 -32.65
CA ASP A 48 -24.29 -21.24 -33.99
C ASP A 48 -25.70 -20.87 -34.51
N HIS A 49 -26.69 -20.80 -33.62
CA HIS A 49 -28.04 -20.35 -33.97
C HIS A 49 -28.08 -18.86 -34.37
N MET A 50 -27.33 -17.98 -33.69
CA MET A 50 -27.24 -16.56 -34.06
C MET A 50 -26.56 -16.35 -35.42
N LEU A 51 -25.48 -17.08 -35.69
CA LEU A 51 -24.79 -17.01 -36.98
C LEU A 51 -25.71 -17.47 -38.11
N HIS A 52 -26.41 -18.60 -37.93
CA HIS A 52 -27.37 -19.09 -38.90
C HIS A 52 -28.58 -18.16 -39.12
N GLN A 53 -28.98 -17.38 -38.12
CA GLN A 53 -30.05 -16.38 -38.25
C GLN A 53 -29.60 -15.13 -39.02
N LYS A 54 -28.38 -14.63 -38.76
CA LYS A 54 -27.87 -13.41 -39.41
C LYS A 54 -27.58 -13.61 -40.90
N PHE A 55 -27.17 -14.80 -41.33
CA PHE A 55 -26.68 -15.03 -42.70
C PHE A 55 -27.67 -15.72 -43.66
N LYS A 56 -28.90 -16.04 -43.24
CA LYS A 56 -29.88 -16.78 -44.08
C LYS A 56 -30.69 -15.95 -45.10
N LYS A 57 -30.55 -14.63 -45.14
CA LYS A 57 -31.28 -13.80 -46.12
C LYS A 57 -30.30 -13.02 -46.99
N PRO A 58 -30.08 -13.42 -48.27
CA PRO A 58 -29.42 -12.55 -49.23
C PRO A 58 -30.28 -11.29 -49.39
N GLN A 59 -29.81 -10.18 -48.84
CA GLN A 59 -30.41 -8.88 -49.09
C GLN A 59 -30.13 -8.52 -50.56
N THR A 60 -31.11 -8.75 -51.42
CA THR A 60 -31.08 -8.24 -52.79
C THR A 60 -31.32 -6.74 -52.72
N ILE A 61 -30.21 -5.98 -52.67
CA ILE A 61 -30.24 -4.52 -52.86
C ILE A 61 -30.76 -4.29 -54.29
N LYS A 62 -32.05 -3.97 -54.41
CA LYS A 62 -32.63 -3.57 -55.69
C LYS A 62 -31.99 -2.24 -56.07
N SER A 63 -31.13 -2.26 -57.07
CA SER A 63 -30.55 -1.04 -57.63
C SER A 63 -31.68 -0.06 -57.99
N PRO A 64 -31.62 1.19 -57.54
CA PRO A 64 -32.66 2.16 -57.81
C PRO A 64 -32.82 2.32 -59.32
N LYS A 65 -34.07 2.27 -59.79
CA LYS A 65 -34.39 2.34 -61.22
C LYS A 65 -33.69 3.58 -61.82
N PRO A 66 -33.02 3.49 -62.99
CA PRO A 66 -32.21 4.57 -63.54
C PRO A 66 -33.00 5.88 -63.78
N ALA A 67 -34.32 5.80 -63.92
CA ALA A 67 -35.19 6.97 -64.01
C ALA A 67 -35.30 7.75 -62.69
N PHE A 68 -35.19 7.09 -61.53
CA PHE A 68 -35.20 7.75 -60.22
C PHE A 68 -33.91 8.52 -59.98
N LEU A 69 -32.75 7.91 -60.25
CA LEU A 69 -31.45 8.57 -60.13
C LEU A 69 -31.33 9.79 -61.06
N ARG A 70 -31.85 9.71 -62.30
CA ARG A 70 -31.87 10.86 -63.22
C ARG A 70 -32.77 12.01 -62.72
N ARG A 71 -33.91 11.69 -62.10
CA ARG A 71 -34.79 12.72 -61.51
C ARG A 71 -34.14 13.36 -60.28
N MET A 72 -33.50 12.58 -59.42
CA MET A 72 -32.76 13.10 -58.28
C MET A 72 -31.56 13.97 -58.71
N ALA A 73 -30.79 13.54 -59.70
CA ALA A 73 -29.67 14.32 -60.22
C ALA A 73 -30.14 15.66 -60.83
N ALA A 74 -31.27 15.67 -61.55
CA ALA A 74 -31.84 16.90 -62.08
C ALA A 74 -32.33 17.85 -60.96
N VAL A 75 -32.97 17.32 -59.92
CA VAL A 75 -33.43 18.12 -58.77
C VAL A 75 -32.24 18.69 -58.00
N LEU A 76 -31.19 17.89 -57.77
CA LEU A 76 -29.95 18.34 -57.14
C LEU A 76 -29.24 19.40 -57.97
N ALA A 77 -29.16 19.23 -59.30
CA ALA A 77 -28.54 20.21 -60.18
C ALA A 77 -29.29 21.55 -60.15
N VAL A 78 -30.63 21.54 -60.17
CA VAL A 78 -31.45 22.76 -60.06
C VAL A 78 -31.30 23.40 -58.68
N ALA A 79 -31.25 22.60 -57.60
CA ALA A 79 -31.03 23.10 -56.25
C ALA A 79 -29.64 23.76 -56.11
N VAL A 80 -28.60 23.15 -56.67
CA VAL A 80 -27.23 23.70 -56.66
C VAL A 80 -27.13 24.98 -57.47
N LEU A 81 -27.79 25.04 -58.65
CA LEU A 81 -27.82 26.26 -59.46
C LEU A 81 -28.60 27.39 -58.76
N GLY A 82 -29.70 27.04 -58.09
CA GLY A 82 -30.47 27.96 -57.26
C GLY A 82 -29.63 28.50 -56.09
N LEU A 83 -28.91 27.62 -55.40
CA LEU A 83 -28.00 27.99 -54.31
C LEU A 83 -26.89 28.92 -54.83
N ALA A 84 -26.27 28.60 -55.97
CA ALA A 84 -25.21 29.42 -56.56
C ALA A 84 -25.69 30.84 -56.93
N LEU A 85 -26.92 30.96 -57.44
CA LEU A 85 -27.56 32.27 -57.72
C LEU A 85 -27.86 33.06 -56.43
N VAL A 86 -28.30 32.38 -55.38
CA VAL A 86 -28.54 32.97 -54.05
C VAL A 86 -27.24 33.51 -53.45
N PHE A 87 -26.10 32.83 -53.66
CA PHE A 87 -24.79 33.29 -53.18
C PHE A 87 -24.13 34.37 -54.05
N ALA A 88 -24.59 34.57 -55.30
CA ALA A 88 -24.06 35.59 -56.19
C ALA A 88 -24.63 37.00 -55.94
N VAL A 89 -25.79 37.10 -55.28
CA VAL A 89 -26.44 38.38 -54.94
C VAL A 89 -26.25 38.66 -53.44
N PRO A 90 -25.56 39.74 -53.05
CA PRO A 90 -25.21 40.00 -51.64
C PRO A 90 -26.41 39.98 -50.68
N ASP A 91 -27.55 40.55 -51.07
CA ASP A 91 -28.73 40.63 -50.23
C ASP A 91 -29.40 39.26 -50.03
N MET A 92 -29.34 38.38 -51.04
CA MET A 92 -29.88 37.01 -50.96
C MET A 92 -28.99 36.11 -50.11
N ARG A 93 -27.68 36.38 -50.06
CA ARG A 93 -26.75 35.67 -49.18
C ARG A 93 -27.09 35.86 -47.70
N ALA A 94 -27.44 37.08 -47.31
CA ALA A 94 -27.83 37.37 -45.91
C ALA A 94 -29.12 36.62 -45.52
N ILE A 95 -30.11 36.56 -46.42
CA ILE A 95 -31.35 35.80 -46.20
C ILE A 95 -31.07 34.30 -46.13
N ALA A 96 -30.21 33.79 -47.01
CA ALA A 96 -29.83 32.38 -47.01
C ALA A 96 -29.07 31.96 -45.75
N GLN A 97 -28.16 32.81 -45.25
CA GLN A 97 -27.47 32.60 -43.98
C GLN A 97 -28.46 32.55 -42.83
N SER A 98 -29.41 33.48 -42.76
CA SER A 98 -30.46 33.47 -41.73
C SER A 98 -31.33 32.20 -41.77
N ILE A 99 -31.67 31.69 -42.96
CA ILE A 99 -32.45 30.45 -43.09
C ILE A 99 -31.63 29.24 -42.66
N ILE A 100 -30.35 29.16 -43.06
CA ILE A 100 -29.43 28.08 -42.66
C ILE A 100 -29.24 28.09 -41.14
N GLU A 101 -29.00 29.25 -40.54
CA GLU A 101 -28.87 29.42 -39.08
C GLU A 101 -30.17 29.04 -38.34
N SER A 102 -31.35 29.24 -38.94
CA SER A 102 -32.62 28.82 -38.33
C SER A 102 -32.91 27.32 -38.45
N LEU A 103 -32.48 26.68 -39.54
CA LEU A 103 -32.73 25.26 -39.82
C LEU A 103 -31.67 24.35 -39.20
N PHE A 104 -30.48 24.89 -38.99
CA PHE A 104 -29.34 24.23 -38.37
C PHE A 104 -28.84 25.15 -37.25
N PRO A 105 -29.58 25.25 -36.12
CA PRO A 105 -29.06 25.94 -34.96
C PRO A 105 -27.70 25.32 -34.63
N VAL A 106 -26.65 26.13 -34.68
CA VAL A 106 -25.30 25.72 -34.34
C VAL A 106 -25.37 25.11 -32.94
N ALA A 107 -24.99 23.83 -32.80
CA ALA A 107 -24.95 23.19 -31.51
C ALA A 107 -24.05 24.01 -30.58
N GLU A 108 -24.46 24.25 -29.34
CA GLU A 108 -23.67 25.00 -28.35
C GLU A 108 -22.25 24.44 -28.15
N SER A 109 -21.97 23.22 -28.62
CA SER A 109 -20.64 22.60 -28.66
C SER A 109 -19.62 23.31 -29.57
N ASP A 110 -20.04 24.09 -30.57
CA ASP A 110 -19.13 24.73 -31.54
C ASP A 110 -18.72 26.17 -31.15
N GLN A 111 -19.19 26.68 -30.00
CA GLN A 111 -18.73 27.96 -29.43
C GLN A 111 -17.68 27.81 -28.33
N VAL A 112 -17.18 26.60 -28.07
CA VAL A 112 -16.02 26.44 -27.19
C VAL A 112 -14.82 27.09 -27.89
N ARG A 113 -14.38 28.23 -27.38
CA ARG A 113 -13.12 28.86 -27.78
C ARG A 113 -12.02 27.81 -27.62
N ALA A 114 -11.15 27.66 -28.61
CA ALA A 114 -9.96 26.80 -28.53
C ALA A 114 -8.96 27.20 -27.42
N ASP A 115 -9.27 28.22 -26.62
CA ASP A 115 -8.50 28.69 -25.47
C ASP A 115 -9.16 28.37 -24.12
N GLU A 116 -10.40 27.85 -24.12
CA GLU A 116 -10.99 27.20 -22.96
C GLU A 116 -10.76 25.70 -23.15
N TYR A 117 -9.56 25.25 -22.77
CA TYR A 117 -9.45 23.93 -22.18
C TYR A 117 -10.53 23.89 -21.09
N VAL A 118 -11.61 23.15 -21.33
CA VAL A 118 -12.28 22.48 -20.23
C VAL A 118 -11.20 21.56 -19.70
N GLU A 119 -10.47 22.07 -18.71
CA GLU A 119 -9.80 21.24 -17.72
C GLU A 119 -10.93 20.34 -17.26
N ASP A 120 -11.05 19.15 -17.87
CA ASP A 120 -11.78 18.06 -17.29
C ASP A 120 -11.27 18.05 -15.86
N VAL A 121 -12.16 18.43 -14.95
CA VAL A 121 -11.91 18.39 -13.53
C VAL A 121 -11.79 16.90 -13.27
N VAL A 122 -10.60 16.35 -13.51
CA VAL A 122 -10.03 15.33 -12.64
C VAL A 122 -10.26 15.96 -11.28
N GLU A 123 -11.33 15.54 -10.58
CA GLU A 123 -11.55 15.91 -9.20
C GLU A 123 -10.17 15.81 -8.57
N ARG A 124 -9.64 16.96 -8.14
CA ARG A 124 -8.33 16.99 -7.52
C ARG A 124 -8.48 16.11 -6.31
N VAL A 125 -8.06 14.86 -6.46
CA VAL A 125 -8.17 13.89 -5.40
C VAL A 125 -7.32 14.46 -4.28
N ASP A 126 -7.94 14.68 -3.12
CA ASP A 126 -7.34 15.48 -2.06
C ASP A 126 -6.21 14.65 -1.44
N THR A 127 -5.04 14.77 -2.05
CA THR A 127 -3.83 14.05 -1.66
C THR A 127 -2.99 15.00 -0.84
N GLN A 128 -2.98 14.75 0.46
CA GLN A 128 -2.16 15.48 1.41
C GLN A 128 -0.74 14.91 1.38
N PHE A 129 0.27 15.79 1.33
CA PHE A 129 1.68 15.42 1.35
C PHE A 129 2.28 15.74 2.72
N TYR A 130 3.17 14.87 3.19
CA TYR A 130 3.83 15.00 4.48
C TYR A 130 5.35 15.01 4.30
N GLU A 131 6.03 15.79 5.14
CA GLU A 131 7.49 15.88 5.14
C GLU A 131 8.15 14.72 5.89
N THR A 132 7.42 14.08 6.82
CA THR A 132 7.94 12.97 7.64
C THR A 132 6.94 11.82 7.69
N PHE A 133 7.43 10.63 8.06
CA PHE A 133 6.62 9.42 8.17
C PHE A 133 5.60 9.58 9.28
N GLU A 134 6.04 10.10 10.41
CA GLU A 134 5.25 10.28 11.63
C GLU A 134 4.05 11.19 11.34
N ALA A 135 4.27 12.30 10.63
CA ALA A 135 3.18 13.19 10.24
C ALA A 135 2.16 12.51 9.32
N ALA A 136 2.61 11.65 8.40
CA ALA A 136 1.71 10.85 7.57
C ALA A 136 0.96 9.81 8.42
N GLN A 137 1.66 9.11 9.31
CA GLN A 137 1.10 8.07 10.17
C GLN A 137 0.04 8.63 11.13
N THR A 138 0.17 9.88 11.58
CA THR A 138 -0.82 10.57 12.42
C THR A 138 -2.13 10.82 11.68
N ASP A 139 -2.07 11.22 10.41
CA ASP A 139 -3.26 11.61 9.65
C ASP A 139 -3.92 10.42 8.92
N VAL A 140 -3.19 9.31 8.73
CA VAL A 140 -3.71 8.08 8.13
C VAL A 140 -4.42 7.24 9.21
N PRO A 141 -5.69 6.81 9.01
CA PRO A 141 -6.46 6.07 10.00
C PRO A 141 -6.11 4.58 10.07
N PHE A 142 -4.90 4.21 9.67
CA PHE A 142 -4.37 2.86 9.68
C PHE A 142 -2.83 2.89 9.73
N ALA A 143 -2.22 1.82 10.25
CA ALA A 143 -0.77 1.67 10.27
C ALA A 143 -0.22 1.54 8.85
N ILE A 144 0.71 2.42 8.48
CA ILE A 144 1.44 2.36 7.21
C ILE A 144 2.58 1.36 7.37
N VAL A 145 2.61 0.36 6.49
CA VAL A 145 3.65 -0.67 6.45
C VAL A 145 4.78 -0.19 5.54
N LEU A 146 6.01 -0.17 6.06
CA LEU A 146 7.22 0.15 5.31
C LEU A 146 8.06 -1.12 5.12
N PRO A 147 8.83 -1.23 4.01
CA PRO A 147 9.80 -2.31 3.83
C PRO A 147 11.04 -2.06 4.70
N ASP A 148 11.89 -3.08 4.81
CA ASP A 148 13.22 -2.97 5.43
C ASP A 148 14.03 -1.87 4.74
N ARG A 149 14.53 -0.92 5.55
CA ARG A 149 15.35 0.20 5.07
C ARG A 149 16.61 -0.25 4.37
N GLY A 150 17.23 -1.36 4.78
CA GLY A 150 18.46 -1.86 4.15
C GLY A 150 18.28 -2.21 2.67
N LEU A 151 17.05 -2.53 2.25
CA LEU A 151 16.72 -2.77 0.84
C LEU A 151 16.59 -1.48 0.03
N LEU A 152 16.44 -0.33 0.68
CA LEU A 152 16.23 0.98 0.06
C LEU A 152 17.40 1.96 0.26
N ASP A 153 18.56 1.49 0.72
CA ASP A 153 19.74 2.34 0.94
C ASP A 153 20.17 3.14 -0.31
N GLU A 154 19.91 2.59 -1.51
CA GLU A 154 20.18 3.25 -2.79
C GLU A 154 19.06 4.22 -3.23
N TYR A 155 17.89 4.16 -2.59
CA TYR A 155 16.69 4.93 -2.93
C TYR A 155 16.38 5.94 -1.82
N PRO A 156 16.88 7.19 -1.92
CA PRO A 156 16.56 8.19 -0.92
C PRO A 156 15.04 8.41 -0.89
N TYR A 157 14.54 8.54 0.33
CA TYR A 157 13.16 8.90 0.60
C TYR A 157 12.80 10.21 -0.11
N GLU A 158 11.61 10.24 -0.70
CA GLU A 158 11.12 11.42 -1.42
C GLU A 158 9.87 12.02 -0.81
N SER A 159 8.81 11.23 -0.58
CA SER A 159 7.56 11.76 -0.04
C SER A 159 6.68 10.70 0.62
N TYR A 160 5.89 11.14 1.61
CA TYR A 160 4.72 10.46 2.11
C TYR A 160 3.49 11.24 1.63
N SER A 161 2.45 10.53 1.22
CA SER A 161 1.18 11.19 0.92
C SER A 161 0.00 10.28 1.24
N TYR A 162 -1.13 10.89 1.51
CA TYR A 162 -2.36 10.19 1.84
C TYR A 162 -3.51 10.79 1.08
N ASN A 163 -4.31 9.91 0.50
CA ASN A 163 -5.52 10.27 -0.20
C ASN A 163 -6.73 9.82 0.62
N ALA A 164 -7.40 10.77 1.26
CA ALA A 164 -8.52 10.49 2.15
C ALA A 164 -9.75 9.93 1.42
N ASP A 165 -9.96 10.32 0.17
CA ASP A 165 -11.12 9.90 -0.63
C ASP A 165 -11.11 8.39 -0.90
N ILE A 166 -9.93 7.86 -1.25
CA ILE A 166 -9.72 6.42 -1.51
C ILE A 166 -8.99 5.70 -0.38
N GLN A 167 -8.73 6.39 0.74
CA GLN A 167 -7.99 5.89 1.90
C GLN A 167 -6.69 5.18 1.53
N THR A 168 -5.90 5.77 0.64
CA THR A 168 -4.66 5.14 0.17
C THR A 168 -3.46 5.94 0.67
N ALA A 169 -2.57 5.27 1.38
CA ALA A 169 -1.26 5.80 1.76
C ALA A 169 -0.26 5.50 0.65
N TYR A 170 0.61 6.46 0.37
CA TYR A 170 1.69 6.36 -0.61
C TYR A 170 3.03 6.69 0.04
N VAL A 171 4.02 5.86 -0.24
CA VAL A 171 5.41 6.11 0.14
C VAL A 171 6.26 6.07 -1.13
N GLN A 172 7.02 7.13 -1.39
CA GLN A 172 7.83 7.25 -2.59
C GLN A 172 9.31 7.37 -2.24
N TYR A 173 10.12 6.59 -2.95
CA TYR A 173 11.57 6.64 -2.92
C TYR A 173 12.09 6.85 -4.34
N PHE A 174 13.15 7.64 -4.51
CA PHE A 174 13.64 8.02 -5.83
C PHE A 174 15.17 8.01 -5.88
N GLU A 175 15.73 7.12 -6.70
CA GLU A 175 17.15 7.09 -7.03
C GLU A 175 17.36 7.78 -8.39
N GLY A 176 17.95 8.97 -8.40
CA GLY A 176 18.33 9.62 -9.66
C GLY A 176 18.58 11.11 -9.58
N GLU A 177 18.70 11.74 -10.75
CA GLU A 177 18.90 13.17 -10.88
C GLU A 177 17.73 13.83 -11.62
N PHE A 178 17.47 15.10 -11.29
CA PHE A 178 16.58 15.94 -12.08
C PHE A 178 17.37 16.59 -13.23
N ILE A 179 17.23 16.05 -14.43
CA ILE A 179 17.85 16.59 -15.64
C ILE A 179 16.81 17.38 -16.42
N ASN A 180 16.95 18.71 -16.50
CA ASN A 180 16.01 19.60 -17.21
C ASN A 180 14.54 19.47 -16.74
N ASN A 181 14.30 19.41 -15.43
CA ASN A 181 12.98 19.18 -14.81
C ASN A 181 12.33 17.83 -15.21
N ARG A 182 13.11 16.88 -15.71
CA ARG A 182 12.70 15.50 -15.88
C ARG A 182 13.45 14.64 -14.88
N ARG A 183 12.72 13.76 -14.21
CA ARG A 183 13.33 12.70 -13.41
C ARG A 183 14.00 11.71 -14.34
N ASP A 184 15.31 11.58 -14.22
CA ASP A 184 16.08 10.51 -14.85
C ASP A 184 16.62 9.64 -13.71
N GLY A 185 16.00 8.48 -13.52
CA GLY A 185 16.23 7.66 -12.34
C GLY A 185 15.24 6.52 -12.19
N ASN A 186 15.47 5.71 -11.16
CA ASN A 186 14.55 4.69 -10.71
C ASN A 186 13.68 5.26 -9.58
N ALA A 187 12.42 4.84 -9.50
CA ALA A 187 11.53 5.21 -8.41
C ALA A 187 10.79 3.97 -7.90
N VAL A 188 10.63 3.90 -6.59
CA VAL A 188 9.80 2.91 -5.92
C VAL A 188 8.62 3.66 -5.30
N THR A 189 7.40 3.19 -5.54
CA THR A 189 6.20 3.69 -4.88
C THR A 189 5.47 2.54 -4.22
N ILE A 190 5.26 2.65 -2.93
CA ILE A 190 4.51 1.69 -2.13
C ILE A 190 3.13 2.29 -1.90
N GLN A 191 2.10 1.49 -2.11
CA GLN A 191 0.71 1.86 -1.91
C GLN A 191 0.08 0.87 -0.94
N GLN A 192 -0.65 1.39 0.03
CA GLN A 192 -1.41 0.58 0.97
C GLN A 192 -2.82 1.14 1.08
N GLN A 193 -3.81 0.25 0.98
CA GLN A 193 -5.22 0.60 1.04
C GLN A 193 -5.97 -0.43 1.90
N PRO A 194 -6.82 -0.02 2.86
CA PRO A 194 -7.59 -0.95 3.66
C PRO A 194 -8.69 -1.62 2.83
N LEU A 195 -8.86 -2.93 3.01
CA LEU A 195 -9.86 -3.74 2.30
C LEU A 195 -11.29 -3.28 2.57
N TRP A 196 -11.59 -2.76 3.77
CA TRP A 196 -12.95 -2.34 4.15
C TRP A 196 -13.47 -1.13 3.36
N LYS A 197 -12.60 -0.37 2.67
CA LYS A 197 -13.02 0.68 1.74
C LYS A 197 -13.36 0.18 0.36
N ILE A 198 -12.84 -0.97 0.00
CA ILE A 198 -13.09 -1.56 -1.29
C ILE A 198 -14.41 -2.30 -1.15
N ALA A 199 -15.40 -1.97 -1.98
CA ALA A 199 -16.73 -2.57 -1.88
C ALA A 199 -16.62 -4.10 -1.76
N SER A 200 -17.24 -4.67 -0.73
CA SER A 200 -17.11 -6.09 -0.39
C SER A 200 -17.33 -6.98 -1.62
N GLY A 201 -16.30 -7.72 -2.04
CA GLY A 201 -16.33 -8.58 -3.23
C GLY A 201 -15.43 -8.14 -4.39
N VAL A 202 -14.76 -7.00 -4.28
CA VAL A 202 -13.72 -6.58 -5.23
C VAL A 202 -12.42 -7.33 -4.94
N VAL A 203 -12.19 -8.40 -5.69
CA VAL A 203 -10.86 -9.01 -5.87
C VAL A 203 -10.14 -8.20 -6.96
N PHE A 204 -8.81 -8.16 -6.94
CA PHE A 204 -7.96 -7.56 -7.99
C PHE A 204 -8.60 -7.60 -9.39
N GLY A 205 -8.98 -6.44 -9.94
CA GLY A 205 -9.54 -6.33 -11.30
C GLY A 205 -10.94 -5.70 -11.43
N GLN A 206 -11.57 -5.21 -10.36
CA GLN A 206 -12.75 -4.33 -10.47
C GLN A 206 -12.40 -2.87 -10.17
N GLU A 207 -13.19 -1.94 -10.72
CA GLU A 207 -13.05 -0.49 -10.52
C GLU A 207 -13.01 -0.16 -9.01
N GLY A 208 -11.95 0.55 -8.57
CA GLY A 208 -11.82 1.07 -7.21
C GLY A 208 -10.74 0.42 -6.33
N ALA A 209 -10.31 -0.82 -6.58
CA ALA A 209 -9.10 -1.38 -5.98
C ALA A 209 -7.88 -0.98 -6.81
N LEU A 210 -6.81 -0.50 -6.17
CA LEU A 210 -5.48 -0.19 -6.76
C LEU A 210 -5.42 -0.35 -8.28
N ALA A 211 -5.67 0.76 -8.99
CA ALA A 211 -5.81 0.92 -10.45
C ALA A 211 -5.97 -0.40 -11.22
N ALA A 212 -7.21 -0.75 -11.57
CA ALA A 212 -7.54 -1.88 -12.45
C ALA A 212 -6.52 -1.98 -13.59
N VAL A 213 -5.87 -3.13 -13.77
CA VAL A 213 -4.93 -3.31 -14.91
C VAL A 213 -5.75 -3.48 -16.18
N GLY A 214 -5.22 -3.03 -17.33
CA GLY A 214 -5.96 -3.15 -18.57
C GLY A 214 -6.22 -4.59 -18.97
N PRO A 215 -7.22 -4.84 -19.83
CA PRO A 215 -7.54 -6.18 -20.31
C PRO A 215 -6.38 -6.85 -21.06
N ASP A 216 -5.48 -6.05 -21.62
CA ASP A 216 -4.28 -6.51 -22.33
C ASP A 216 -3.05 -6.66 -21.42
N ALA A 217 -3.21 -6.49 -20.11
CA ALA A 217 -2.12 -6.66 -19.16
C ALA A 217 -1.70 -8.13 -19.07
N ASN A 218 -0.39 -8.38 -19.19
CA ASN A 218 0.18 -9.69 -18.92
C ASN A 218 0.36 -9.85 -17.41
N ILE A 219 -0.60 -10.53 -16.77
CA ILE A 219 -0.58 -10.80 -15.33
C ILE A 219 0.14 -12.12 -15.08
N GLN A 220 1.21 -12.06 -14.28
CA GLN A 220 1.91 -13.24 -13.79
C GLN A 220 1.61 -13.40 -12.30
N HIS A 221 1.31 -14.62 -11.87
CA HIS A 221 1.03 -14.92 -10.46
C HIS A 221 2.31 -15.40 -9.76
N TYR A 222 2.54 -14.90 -8.55
CA TYR A 222 3.69 -15.24 -7.72
C TYR A 222 3.24 -15.60 -6.31
N THR A 223 3.97 -16.49 -5.67
CA THR A 223 3.87 -16.76 -4.24
C THR A 223 5.17 -16.33 -3.57
N PHE A 224 5.09 -15.56 -2.49
CA PHE A 224 6.28 -15.03 -1.81
C PHE A 224 6.04 -14.90 -0.30
N GLY A 225 7.14 -14.85 0.47
CA GLY A 225 7.12 -14.80 1.93
C GLY A 225 6.52 -16.04 2.62
N GLU A 226 6.60 -16.05 3.95
CA GLU A 226 5.87 -16.94 4.84
C GLU A 226 4.81 -16.10 5.55
N GLY A 227 3.54 -16.26 5.21
CA GLY A 227 2.46 -15.52 5.84
C GLY A 227 2.02 -16.12 7.17
N VAL A 228 0.97 -15.54 7.75
CA VAL A 228 0.39 -16.02 9.01
C VAL A 228 -0.10 -17.46 8.81
N ASN A 229 0.33 -18.37 9.71
CA ASN A 229 0.10 -19.83 9.62
C ASN A 229 0.91 -20.57 8.53
N ASP A 230 2.09 -20.07 8.17
CA ASP A 230 2.97 -20.67 7.15
C ASP A 230 2.36 -20.68 5.74
N GLU A 231 1.34 -19.86 5.47
CA GLU A 231 0.73 -19.72 4.14
C GLU A 231 1.42 -18.59 3.36
N ALA A 232 2.02 -18.90 2.20
CA ALA A 232 2.67 -17.89 1.35
C ALA A 232 1.65 -16.87 0.79
N TYR A 233 2.07 -15.62 0.62
CA TYR A 233 1.24 -14.58 0.03
C TYR A 233 1.09 -14.78 -1.47
N GLU A 234 -0.13 -14.62 -1.99
CA GLU A 234 -0.39 -14.62 -3.44
C GLU A 234 -0.32 -13.19 -4.00
N GLY A 235 0.61 -12.97 -4.93
CA GLY A 235 0.82 -11.71 -5.62
C GLY A 235 0.55 -11.78 -7.12
N GLN A 236 0.28 -10.62 -7.71
CA GLN A 236 0.17 -10.41 -9.14
C GLN A 236 1.25 -9.44 -9.60
N TRP A 237 2.13 -9.93 -10.46
CA TRP A 237 3.15 -9.15 -11.14
C TRP A 237 2.63 -8.69 -12.49
N VAL A 238 2.69 -7.37 -12.74
CA VAL A 238 2.16 -6.77 -13.96
C VAL A 238 3.12 -5.71 -14.47
N LYS A 239 3.37 -5.74 -15.79
CA LYS A 239 4.12 -4.69 -16.49
C LYS A 239 3.17 -3.80 -17.30
N GLY A 240 3.32 -2.49 -17.12
CA GLY A 240 2.70 -1.47 -17.93
C GLY A 240 2.06 -0.34 -17.13
N MET A 241 1.40 0.55 -17.86
CA MET A 241 0.60 1.62 -17.29
C MET A 241 -0.57 1.99 -18.19
N TRP A 242 -1.59 2.62 -17.61
CA TRP A 242 -2.57 3.36 -18.38
C TRP A 242 -1.96 4.62 -18.97
N THR A 243 -2.28 4.87 -20.23
CA THR A 243 -1.93 6.10 -20.93
C THR A 243 -3.17 6.62 -21.64
N GLN A 244 -3.23 7.94 -21.84
CA GLN A 244 -4.29 8.52 -22.65
C GLN A 244 -4.23 7.93 -24.06
N ASN A 245 -5.40 7.56 -24.56
CA ASN A 245 -5.53 7.06 -25.90
C ASN A 245 -5.50 8.21 -26.92
N GLU A 246 -4.36 8.37 -27.59
CA GLU A 246 -4.21 9.37 -28.66
C GLU A 246 -4.85 8.95 -29.99
N ASN A 247 -5.36 7.71 -30.09
CA ASN A 247 -5.99 7.21 -31.32
C ASN A 247 -7.51 7.42 -31.27
N PRO A 248 -8.06 8.39 -32.02
CA PRO A 248 -9.49 8.67 -32.02
C PRO A 248 -10.35 7.55 -32.61
N ALA A 249 -9.74 6.52 -33.22
CA ALA A 249 -10.45 5.35 -33.73
C ALA A 249 -10.79 4.31 -32.64
N ILE A 250 -10.23 4.45 -31.43
CA ILE A 250 -10.49 3.59 -30.28
C ILE A 250 -11.36 4.41 -29.31
N GLU A 251 -12.54 3.91 -28.95
CA GLU A 251 -13.51 4.64 -28.11
C GLU A 251 -13.11 4.77 -26.63
N ALA A 252 -12.02 4.13 -26.18
CA ALA A 252 -11.54 4.21 -24.81
C ALA A 252 -10.68 5.45 -24.58
N ASP A 253 -10.91 6.19 -23.50
CA ASP A 253 -10.09 7.37 -23.14
C ASP A 253 -8.67 7.00 -22.72
N TYR A 254 -8.50 5.79 -22.18
CA TYR A 254 -7.23 5.25 -21.72
C TYR A 254 -7.00 3.84 -22.28
N ILE A 255 -5.74 3.55 -22.61
CA ILE A 255 -5.30 2.21 -23.00
C ILE A 255 -4.12 1.77 -22.15
N TRP A 256 -4.08 0.49 -21.83
CA TRP A 256 -2.95 -0.12 -21.12
C TRP A 256 -1.81 -0.38 -22.08
N ARG A 257 -0.63 0.11 -21.73
CA ARG A 257 0.58 0.02 -22.54
C ARG A 257 1.66 -0.74 -21.79
N THR A 258 2.01 -1.91 -22.32
CA THR A 258 3.02 -2.83 -21.73
C THR A 258 4.44 -2.45 -22.12
N GLU A 259 4.62 -1.53 -23.07
CA GLU A 259 5.92 -1.02 -23.49
C GLU A 259 6.60 -0.14 -22.43
N PHE A 260 5.82 0.46 -21.52
CA PHE A 260 6.39 1.26 -20.43
C PHE A 260 7.09 0.38 -19.41
N PRO A 261 8.29 0.75 -18.95
CA PRO A 261 9.03 0.00 -17.96
C PRO A 261 8.53 0.35 -16.55
N ILE A 262 7.23 0.14 -16.33
CA ILE A 262 6.57 0.29 -15.03
C ILE A 262 6.12 -1.09 -14.61
N TYR A 263 6.55 -1.50 -13.44
CA TYR A 263 6.39 -2.84 -12.93
C TYR A 263 5.67 -2.75 -11.60
N ARG A 264 4.77 -3.69 -11.37
CA ARG A 264 3.85 -3.64 -10.24
C ARG A 264 3.77 -5.03 -9.65
N LEU A 265 4.09 -5.15 -8.37
CA LEU A 265 3.69 -6.30 -7.57
C LEU A 265 2.54 -5.86 -6.69
N ARG A 266 1.41 -6.54 -6.78
CA ARG A 266 0.24 -6.28 -5.93
C ARG A 266 -0.20 -7.55 -5.23
N TRP A 267 -0.52 -7.45 -3.95
CA TRP A 267 -0.99 -8.55 -3.13
C TRP A 267 -1.94 -8.03 -2.06
N GLN A 268 -2.61 -8.94 -1.37
CA GLN A 268 -3.54 -8.59 -0.30
C GLN A 268 -3.33 -9.54 0.88
N ASP A 269 -3.57 -9.04 2.09
CA ASP A 269 -3.73 -9.86 3.28
C ASP A 269 -5.21 -9.81 3.75
N GLU A 270 -5.48 -10.13 5.00
CA GLU A 270 -6.85 -10.09 5.56
C GLU A 270 -7.39 -8.65 5.75
N THR A 271 -6.51 -7.65 5.78
CA THR A 271 -6.82 -6.27 6.19
C THR A 271 -6.56 -5.23 5.09
N TYR A 272 -5.54 -5.42 4.27
CA TYR A 272 -5.03 -4.44 3.32
C TYR A 272 -4.77 -5.03 1.94
N ILE A 273 -4.78 -4.13 0.95
CA ILE A 273 -4.18 -4.36 -0.35
C ILE A 273 -2.91 -3.52 -0.43
N TYR A 274 -1.84 -4.14 -0.93
CA TYR A 274 -0.56 -3.51 -1.15
C TYR A 274 -0.21 -3.49 -2.64
N GLU A 275 0.51 -2.46 -3.08
CA GLU A 275 1.13 -2.42 -4.40
C GLU A 275 2.50 -1.74 -4.31
N VAL A 276 3.54 -2.45 -4.75
CA VAL A 276 4.87 -1.89 -4.97
C VAL A 276 5.04 -1.63 -6.46
N LYS A 277 5.19 -0.36 -6.82
CA LYS A 277 5.48 0.11 -8.17
C LYS A 277 6.96 0.41 -8.30
N PHE A 278 7.56 -0.14 -9.33
CA PHE A 278 8.90 0.21 -9.75
C PHE A 278 8.85 0.94 -11.10
N PHE A 279 9.43 2.13 -11.14
CA PHE A 279 9.63 2.94 -12.34
C PHE A 279 11.12 2.95 -12.65
N GLY A 280 11.55 2.41 -13.79
CA GLY A 280 12.98 2.46 -14.11
C GLY A 280 13.40 1.49 -15.19
N ARG A 281 14.65 1.57 -15.64
CA ARG A 281 15.18 0.66 -16.66
C ARG A 281 15.58 -0.64 -16.02
N LEU A 282 14.77 -1.67 -16.22
CA LEU A 282 15.04 -2.96 -15.61
C LEU A 282 15.87 -3.89 -16.46
N ASP A 283 16.81 -4.56 -15.78
CA ASP A 283 17.22 -5.91 -16.11
C ASP A 283 16.39 -6.92 -15.29
N THR A 284 16.72 -8.21 -15.36
CA THR A 284 16.01 -9.28 -14.64
C THR A 284 16.00 -9.14 -13.11
N SER A 285 16.82 -8.24 -12.53
CA SER A 285 16.96 -8.08 -11.07
C SER A 285 15.76 -7.43 -10.38
N ALA A 286 14.87 -6.78 -11.13
CA ALA A 286 13.81 -6.00 -10.53
C ALA A 286 12.70 -6.78 -9.86
N LEU A 287 12.38 -7.94 -10.47
CA LEU A 287 11.35 -8.79 -9.91
C LEU A 287 11.86 -9.28 -8.56
N ASP A 288 13.10 -9.72 -8.49
CA ASP A 288 13.75 -10.13 -7.24
C ASP A 288 13.78 -8.98 -6.25
N PHE A 289 14.16 -7.77 -6.67
CA PHE A 289 14.15 -6.57 -5.82
C PHE A 289 12.75 -6.24 -5.26
N VAL A 290 11.73 -6.19 -6.13
CA VAL A 290 10.36 -5.88 -5.71
C VAL A 290 9.77 -6.99 -4.84
N LEU A 291 10.11 -8.26 -5.12
CA LEU A 291 9.74 -9.39 -4.27
C LEU A 291 10.40 -9.26 -2.89
N SER A 292 11.69 -8.94 -2.81
CA SER A 292 12.37 -8.72 -1.52
C SER A 292 11.75 -7.55 -0.73
N LEU A 293 11.39 -6.45 -1.40
CA LEU A 293 10.66 -5.36 -0.74
C LEU A 293 9.31 -5.85 -0.18
N ALA A 294 8.52 -6.55 -0.98
CA ALA A 294 7.23 -7.06 -0.55
C ALA A 294 7.38 -8.10 0.58
N GLU A 295 8.37 -8.99 0.52
CA GLU A 295 8.68 -9.94 1.58
C GLU A 295 9.03 -9.21 2.88
N SER A 296 9.86 -8.17 2.84
CA SER A 296 10.22 -7.39 4.03
C SER A 296 9.02 -6.67 4.66
N MET A 297 8.09 -6.18 3.84
CA MET A 297 6.85 -5.58 4.34
C MET A 297 5.98 -6.60 5.09
N MET A 298 6.10 -7.89 4.77
CA MET A 298 5.30 -8.94 5.40
C MET A 298 6.03 -9.66 6.54
N SER A 299 7.35 -9.78 6.49
CA SER A 299 8.15 -10.37 7.58
C SER A 299 8.13 -9.50 8.82
N ASP A 300 8.14 -8.18 8.62
CA ASP A 300 8.23 -7.19 9.70
C ASP A 300 6.86 -6.68 10.15
N GLY A 301 5.76 -7.33 9.71
CA GLY A 301 4.42 -7.07 10.25
C GLY A 301 4.31 -7.27 11.77
N ALA A 302 5.28 -7.98 12.38
CA ALA A 302 5.45 -8.04 13.83
C ALA A 302 6.02 -6.73 14.44
N TYR A 303 6.84 -5.98 13.70
CA TYR A 303 7.47 -4.73 14.16
C TYR A 303 6.44 -3.61 14.40
N ASN A 304 5.33 -3.59 13.63
CA ASN A 304 4.23 -2.64 13.84
C ASN A 304 3.33 -2.99 15.04
N ALA A 305 3.24 -4.27 15.45
CA ALA A 305 2.53 -4.64 16.68
C ALA A 305 3.28 -4.17 17.93
N THR A 306 4.62 -4.28 17.93
CA THR A 306 5.48 -3.74 18.99
C THR A 306 5.46 -2.21 19.02
N GLN A 307 5.42 -1.55 17.86
CA GLN A 307 5.27 -0.08 17.79
C GLN A 307 3.89 0.39 18.28
N PHE A 308 2.81 -0.33 17.97
CA PHE A 308 1.47 -0.05 18.50
C PHE A 308 1.39 -0.28 20.03
N ALA A 309 2.01 -1.35 20.55
CA ALA A 309 2.13 -1.60 21.99
C ALA A 309 2.96 -0.52 22.70
N LEU A 310 3.99 0.02 22.04
CA LEU A 310 4.67 1.23 22.48
C LEU A 310 3.71 2.42 22.46
N GLU A 311 3.04 2.75 21.36
CA GLU A 311 2.21 3.96 21.26
C GLU A 311 1.02 3.96 22.25
N GLU A 312 0.30 2.84 22.43
CA GLU A 312 -0.81 2.73 23.40
C GLU A 312 -0.33 2.51 24.85
N GLY A 313 0.74 1.73 25.06
CA GLY A 313 1.26 1.41 26.41
C GLY A 313 2.21 2.47 26.97
N SER A 314 2.77 3.34 26.14
CA SER A 314 3.78 4.32 26.55
C SER A 314 3.35 5.76 26.62
N GLY A 315 2.20 6.11 26.03
CA GLY A 315 1.79 7.50 25.96
C GLY A 315 2.81 8.38 25.22
N LEU A 316 3.66 7.78 24.37
CA LEU A 316 4.68 8.51 23.63
C LEU A 316 4.09 9.38 22.51
N GLY A 317 2.89 9.10 21.98
CA GLY A 317 2.21 9.97 21.00
C GLY A 317 3.14 10.55 19.92
N ASN A 318 2.93 11.81 19.53
CA ASN A 318 3.71 12.53 18.49
C ASN A 318 5.16 12.90 18.90
N ARG A 319 5.80 12.21 19.85
CA ARG A 319 7.12 12.60 20.36
C ARG A 319 8.25 12.11 19.44
N GLN A 320 9.34 12.87 19.40
CA GLN A 320 10.55 12.48 18.68
C GLN A 320 11.26 11.33 19.42
N VAL A 321 11.39 10.18 18.78
CA VAL A 321 12.12 9.02 19.32
C VAL A 321 13.42 8.75 18.55
N ARG A 322 14.41 8.19 19.22
CA ARG A 322 15.63 7.62 18.62
C ARG A 322 15.77 6.17 19.01
N TYR A 323 16.20 5.34 18.06
CA TYR A 323 16.41 3.91 18.26
C TYR A 323 17.90 3.62 18.39
N PHE A 324 18.22 2.63 19.21
CA PHE A 324 19.57 2.12 19.46
C PHE A 324 19.56 0.60 19.42
N ASP A 325 20.69 0.01 19.04
CA ASP A 325 20.83 -1.44 18.99
C ASP A 325 21.07 -2.03 20.39
N THR A 326 21.64 -1.24 21.29
CA THR A 326 22.03 -1.67 22.64
C THR A 326 21.85 -0.58 23.69
N THR A 327 21.76 -0.97 24.96
CA THR A 327 21.77 -0.02 26.09
C THR A 327 23.08 0.75 26.17
N ASP A 328 24.21 0.11 25.87
CA ASP A 328 25.53 0.76 25.82
C ASP A 328 25.58 1.90 24.78
N GLU A 329 25.04 1.68 23.58
CA GLU A 329 24.97 2.71 22.55
C GLU A 329 24.11 3.90 23.00
N LEU A 330 22.97 3.64 23.65
CA LEU A 330 22.13 4.68 24.24
C LEU A 330 22.92 5.48 25.29
N LYS A 331 23.66 4.81 26.19
CA LYS A 331 24.48 5.45 27.24
C LYS A 331 25.60 6.32 26.65
N GLU A 332 26.14 5.96 25.49
CA GLU A 332 27.18 6.75 24.81
C GLU A 332 26.63 8.03 24.18
N VAL A 333 25.39 7.98 23.67
CA VAL A 333 24.77 9.08 22.91
C VAL A 333 23.95 10.00 23.80
N VAL A 334 23.31 9.44 24.82
CA VAL A 334 22.40 10.12 25.74
C VAL A 334 23.04 10.10 27.12
N ASP A 335 23.04 11.25 27.80
CA ASP A 335 23.51 11.36 29.19
C ASP A 335 22.49 10.74 30.16
N ILE A 336 22.12 9.48 29.95
CA ILE A 336 21.28 8.69 30.86
C ILE A 336 21.95 7.33 31.01
N ASP A 337 22.35 7.01 32.24
CA ASP A 337 22.87 5.70 32.57
C ASP A 337 21.69 4.75 32.81
N ILE A 338 21.20 4.15 31.72
CA ILE A 338 20.08 3.22 31.81
C ILE A 338 20.51 1.97 32.57
N MET A 339 19.77 1.63 33.62
CA MET A 339 20.16 0.48 34.42
C MET A 339 19.94 -0.84 33.69
N ASP A 340 20.98 -1.66 33.69
CA ASP A 340 20.90 -3.02 33.18
C ASP A 340 20.15 -3.91 34.18
N LEU A 341 19.33 -4.83 33.67
CA LEU A 341 18.67 -5.83 34.50
C LEU A 341 19.68 -6.92 34.87
N SER A 342 20.04 -7.05 36.15
CA SER A 342 20.92 -8.14 36.61
C SER A 342 20.19 -9.49 36.63
N PHE A 343 18.85 -9.47 36.66
CA PHE A 343 17.99 -10.62 36.45
C PHE A 343 17.05 -10.36 35.27
N LEU A 344 17.17 -11.15 34.21
CA LEU A 344 16.20 -11.24 33.13
C LEU A 344 15.92 -12.74 32.89
N PRO A 345 14.64 -13.20 32.91
CA PRO A 345 14.36 -14.61 32.65
C PRO A 345 14.87 -15.01 31.27
N GLU A 346 15.37 -16.24 31.11
CA GLU A 346 15.96 -16.73 29.85
C GLU A 346 15.00 -16.68 28.65
N THR A 347 13.70 -16.56 28.91
CA THR A 347 12.65 -16.42 27.89
C THR A 347 12.47 -15.00 27.39
N TYR A 348 13.17 -14.00 27.94
CA TYR A 348 13.09 -12.63 27.47
C TYR A 348 14.33 -12.27 26.66
N VAL A 349 14.09 -11.67 25.50
CA VAL A 349 15.13 -11.13 24.63
C VAL A 349 14.91 -9.63 24.49
N MET A 350 15.98 -8.86 24.57
CA MET A 350 15.91 -7.42 24.29
C MET A 350 15.58 -7.24 22.82
N GLU A 351 14.45 -6.61 22.55
CA GLU A 351 13.95 -6.36 21.20
C GLU A 351 14.34 -4.96 20.73
N GLN A 352 14.28 -3.98 21.64
CA GLN A 352 14.43 -2.59 21.26
C GLN A 352 14.95 -1.72 22.39
N VAL A 353 15.77 -0.73 22.03
CA VAL A 353 16.18 0.37 22.91
C VAL A 353 15.77 1.69 22.26
N VAL A 354 14.98 2.49 22.98
CA VAL A 354 14.37 3.72 22.48
C VAL A 354 14.67 4.87 23.44
N TYR A 355 14.97 6.04 22.91
CA TYR A 355 15.02 7.28 23.66
C TYR A 355 13.96 8.26 23.15
N ASP A 356 12.99 8.57 23.99
CA ASP A 356 12.08 9.71 23.81
C ASP A 356 12.88 11.00 24.03
N VAL A 357 13.15 11.75 22.96
CA VAL A 357 13.95 12.97 22.99
C VAL A 357 13.23 14.10 23.73
N GLU A 358 11.90 14.17 23.61
CA GLU A 358 11.11 15.23 24.22
C GLU A 358 10.86 14.95 25.70
N GLY A 359 10.43 13.73 26.02
CA GLY A 359 10.27 13.28 27.39
C GLY A 359 11.59 13.02 28.11
N ARG A 360 12.70 12.91 27.35
CA ARG A 360 14.02 12.50 27.85
C ARG A 360 13.97 11.18 28.63
N THR A 361 13.18 10.25 28.10
CA THR A 361 12.93 8.95 28.73
C THR A 361 13.63 7.88 27.93
N ALA A 362 14.47 7.09 28.59
CA ALA A 362 15.05 5.90 28.01
C ALA A 362 14.11 4.71 28.24
N ILE A 363 13.91 3.89 27.22
CA ILE A 363 12.96 2.78 27.20
C ILE A 363 13.66 1.56 26.63
N VAL A 364 13.62 0.44 27.35
CA VAL A 364 14.04 -0.86 26.84
C VAL A 364 12.83 -1.75 26.74
N VAL A 365 12.64 -2.37 25.58
CA VAL A 365 11.58 -3.34 25.32
C VAL A 365 12.21 -4.72 25.23
N TYR A 366 11.65 -5.66 25.98
CA TYR A 366 11.98 -7.06 25.96
C TYR A 366 10.76 -7.85 25.49
N ALA A 367 10.95 -8.71 24.50
CA ALA A 367 9.92 -9.59 24.00
C ALA A 367 10.03 -10.98 24.64
N LEU A 368 8.90 -11.65 24.83
CA LEU A 368 8.88 -13.03 25.29
C LEU A 368 9.17 -13.98 24.11
N GLN A 369 10.29 -14.70 24.18
CA GLN A 369 10.66 -15.79 23.28
C GLN A 369 10.19 -17.13 23.86
N TYR A 370 9.54 -17.96 23.05
CA TYR A 370 9.13 -19.29 23.49
C TYR A 370 10.35 -20.18 23.74
N ALA A 371 10.38 -20.88 24.87
CA ALA A 371 11.51 -21.71 25.32
C ALA A 371 11.98 -22.84 24.35
N ASN A 372 11.32 -23.02 23.21
CA ASN A 372 11.69 -23.99 22.17
C ASN A 372 11.44 -23.47 20.73
N SER A 373 11.37 -22.15 20.53
CA SER A 373 11.16 -21.56 19.21
C SER A 373 11.93 -20.25 19.11
N ASP A 374 12.46 -19.98 17.91
CA ASP A 374 12.98 -18.66 17.58
C ASP A 374 11.84 -17.62 17.42
N ALA A 375 10.58 -18.06 17.42
CA ALA A 375 9.42 -17.19 17.36
C ALA A 375 9.24 -16.36 18.65
N ILE A 376 9.06 -15.06 18.44
CA ILE A 376 8.72 -14.07 19.45
C ILE A 376 7.19 -14.03 19.60
N GLN A 377 6.69 -13.89 20.83
CA GLN A 377 5.27 -13.66 21.09
C GLN A 377 5.00 -12.14 21.09
N PRO A 378 4.37 -11.56 20.06
CA PRO A 378 4.19 -10.10 19.97
C PRO A 378 3.29 -9.54 21.08
N ASP A 379 2.35 -10.36 21.59
CA ASP A 379 1.38 -9.93 22.60
C ASP A 379 1.89 -10.08 24.05
N ALA A 380 3.15 -10.49 24.25
CA ALA A 380 3.72 -10.70 25.57
C ALA A 380 5.13 -10.12 25.67
N GLY A 381 5.33 -9.25 26.65
CA GLY A 381 6.59 -8.53 26.77
C GLY A 381 6.67 -7.66 28.02
N LEU A 382 7.79 -6.96 28.08
CA LEU A 382 8.19 -6.10 29.18
C LEU A 382 8.79 -4.83 28.61
N SER A 383 8.41 -3.66 29.14
CA SER A 383 9.17 -2.43 28.94
C SER A 383 9.71 -1.94 30.26
N MET A 384 10.96 -1.54 30.30
CA MET A 384 11.54 -0.72 31.36
C MET A 384 11.68 0.71 30.89
N ARG A 385 11.31 1.67 31.73
CA ARG A 385 11.51 3.10 31.49
C ARG A 385 12.30 3.72 32.62
N GLN A 386 13.18 4.63 32.24
CA GLN A 386 13.97 5.42 33.17
C GLN A 386 14.00 6.88 32.70
N GLN A 387 13.70 7.79 33.62
CA GLN A 387 13.66 9.22 33.35
C GLN A 387 14.27 9.98 34.54
N ARG A 388 15.02 11.06 34.27
CA ARG A 388 15.60 11.88 35.35
C ARG A 388 14.52 12.65 36.09
N LEU A 389 14.57 12.62 37.42
CA LEU A 389 13.59 13.28 38.29
C LEU A 389 13.56 14.80 38.09
N GLU A 390 14.72 15.43 37.88
CA GLU A 390 14.82 16.88 37.63
C GLU A 390 14.11 17.33 36.35
N GLU A 391 13.97 16.43 35.38
CA GLU A 391 13.33 16.70 34.10
C GLU A 391 11.80 16.61 34.25
N VAL A 392 11.32 15.73 35.13
CA VAL A 392 9.91 15.58 35.47
C VAL A 392 9.38 16.80 36.21
N GLU A 393 10.13 17.37 37.15
CA GLU A 393 9.73 18.59 37.87
C GLU A 393 9.57 19.80 36.93
N SER A 394 10.33 19.83 35.83
CA SER A 394 10.21 20.87 34.80
C SER A 394 8.95 20.75 33.95
N LEU A 395 8.33 19.56 33.94
CA LEU A 395 7.13 19.23 33.17
C LEU A 395 5.83 19.37 33.99
N GLY A 396 5.91 19.56 35.31
CA GLY A 396 4.76 19.77 36.21
C GLY A 396 4.89 18.99 37.52
N THR A 397 4.45 19.58 38.63
CA THR A 397 4.46 18.94 39.97
C THR A 397 3.67 17.63 39.99
N PHE A 398 4.18 16.63 40.73
CA PHE A 398 3.46 15.41 41.16
C PHE A 398 2.01 15.74 41.56
N GLY A 399 1.07 15.52 40.64
CA GLY A 399 -0.33 15.99 40.73
C GLY A 399 -0.92 16.37 39.37
N ASP A 400 -0.08 16.81 38.42
CA ASP A 400 -0.34 16.65 36.99
C ASP A 400 0.10 15.24 36.57
N PRO A 401 -0.54 14.60 35.56
CA PRO A 401 -0.14 13.27 35.11
C PRO A 401 1.34 13.32 34.75
N SER A 402 2.14 12.59 35.52
CA SER A 402 3.55 12.37 35.23
C SER A 402 3.71 12.02 33.74
N PRO A 403 4.80 12.42 33.07
CA PRO A 403 5.15 11.93 31.75
C PRO A 403 5.30 10.40 31.68
N LEU A 404 5.37 9.71 32.82
CA LEU A 404 5.12 8.27 32.93
C LEU A 404 3.61 8.02 33.00
N ALA A 405 3.11 7.27 32.00
CA ALA A 405 1.71 7.08 31.66
C ALA A 405 0.75 7.26 32.85
N ALA A 406 -0.17 8.22 32.73
CA ALA A 406 -1.19 8.49 33.75
C ALA A 406 -1.80 7.16 34.24
N ILE A 407 -1.91 6.96 35.54
CA ILE A 407 -2.71 5.87 36.10
C ILE A 407 -4.13 6.40 36.25
N GLY A 408 -5.12 5.62 35.82
CA GLY A 408 -6.51 6.01 35.94
C GLY A 408 -6.92 6.32 37.37
N PRO A 409 -7.80 7.31 37.61
CA PRO A 409 -8.25 7.66 38.96
C PRO A 409 -9.02 6.52 39.65
N ALA A 410 -9.51 5.55 38.87
CA ALA A 410 -10.18 4.33 39.36
C ALA A 410 -9.20 3.17 39.64
N ALA A 411 -7.90 3.37 39.44
CA ALA A 411 -6.91 2.32 39.62
C ALA A 411 -6.75 1.90 41.08
N GLU A 412 -6.58 0.60 41.28
CA GLU A 412 -6.29 0.03 42.60
C GLU A 412 -4.76 -0.02 42.79
N LEU A 413 -4.23 0.96 43.50
CA LEU A 413 -2.80 1.03 43.82
C LEU A 413 -2.47 0.15 45.03
N GLN A 414 -1.50 -0.73 44.87
CA GLN A 414 -0.89 -1.48 45.96
C GLN A 414 0.52 -0.95 46.23
N THR A 415 0.81 -0.56 47.46
CA THR A 415 2.18 -0.24 47.86
C THR A 415 2.95 -1.53 48.11
N ILE A 416 4.13 -1.65 47.49
CA ILE A 416 5.08 -2.75 47.70
C ILE A 416 6.46 -2.18 48.05
N GLN A 417 7.37 -3.04 48.51
CA GLN A 417 8.75 -2.68 48.84
C GLN A 417 9.67 -3.38 47.84
N ILE A 418 10.62 -2.65 47.25
CA ILE A 418 11.62 -3.16 46.29
C ILE A 418 12.99 -2.73 46.78
N GLY A 419 13.74 -3.65 47.39
CA GLY A 419 14.94 -3.28 48.14
C GLY A 419 14.63 -2.22 49.20
N ASP A 420 15.32 -1.08 49.14
CA ASP A 420 15.09 0.07 50.03
C ASP A 420 14.04 1.07 49.50
N PHE A 421 13.50 0.84 48.29
CA PHE A 421 12.54 1.74 47.65
C PHE A 421 11.09 1.35 47.92
N GLN A 422 10.27 2.35 48.26
CA GLN A 422 8.83 2.20 48.28
C GLN A 422 8.30 2.33 46.85
N ALA A 423 7.54 1.34 46.39
CA ALA A 423 7.02 1.27 45.03
C ALA A 423 5.50 1.15 45.00
N GLU A 424 4.93 1.47 43.85
CA GLU A 424 3.52 1.30 43.55
C GLU A 424 3.34 0.23 42.48
N TRP A 425 2.53 -0.76 42.81
CA TRP A 425 2.05 -1.79 41.91
C TRP A 425 0.62 -1.45 41.49
N VAL A 426 0.34 -1.56 40.20
CA VAL A 426 -1.01 -1.37 39.65
C VAL A 426 -1.29 -2.40 38.57
N GLN A 427 -2.53 -2.88 38.53
CA GLN A 427 -3.06 -3.65 37.42
C GLN A 427 -4.08 -2.80 36.65
N GLY A 428 -4.01 -2.87 35.32
CA GLY A 428 -4.96 -2.25 34.41
C GLY A 428 -4.29 -1.48 33.28
N SER A 429 -5.11 -1.01 32.35
CA SER A 429 -4.68 -0.13 31.27
C SER A 429 -5.78 0.88 30.91
N TRP A 430 -5.40 1.97 30.26
CA TRP A 430 -6.35 2.79 29.53
C TRP A 430 -6.81 2.03 28.28
N VAL A 431 -8.11 2.08 28.02
CA VAL A 431 -8.71 1.59 26.78
C VAL A 431 -9.59 2.70 26.21
N THR A 432 -9.49 2.89 24.91
CA THR A 432 -10.37 3.78 24.15
C THR A 432 -11.75 3.12 24.04
N ALA A 433 -12.73 3.66 24.77
CA ALA A 433 -14.11 3.14 24.72
C ALA A 433 -14.87 3.67 23.48
N ASP A 434 -14.53 4.89 23.05
CA ASP A 434 -15.02 5.63 21.88
C ASP A 434 -13.90 6.58 21.39
N GLU A 435 -13.99 7.17 20.18
CA GLU A 435 -12.92 7.95 19.50
C GLU A 435 -12.20 9.01 20.36
N ASP A 436 -12.84 9.55 21.40
CA ASP A 436 -12.29 10.60 22.27
C ASP A 436 -12.31 10.26 23.78
N GLU A 437 -12.71 9.05 24.19
CA GLU A 437 -12.89 8.70 25.61
C GLU A 437 -12.00 7.53 26.05
N PHE A 438 -11.02 7.85 26.89
CA PHE A 438 -10.16 6.87 27.56
C PHE A 438 -10.78 6.46 28.89
N ASN A 439 -10.99 5.15 29.05
CA ASN A 439 -11.47 4.55 30.29
C ASN A 439 -10.39 3.62 30.86
N TRP A 440 -10.06 3.83 32.13
CA TRP A 440 -9.16 2.92 32.83
C TRP A 440 -9.90 1.65 33.22
N ILE A 441 -9.35 0.50 32.86
CA ILE A 441 -9.94 -0.81 33.14
C ILE A 441 -8.97 -1.62 34.00
N ASN A 442 -9.38 -1.91 35.25
CA ASN A 442 -8.55 -2.59 36.27
C ASN A 442 -8.30 -4.09 35.98
N ASP A 443 -9.17 -4.75 35.21
CA ASP A 443 -9.09 -6.19 34.98
C ASP A 443 -8.25 -6.60 33.75
N ILE A 444 -7.70 -5.61 33.03
CA ILE A 444 -6.76 -5.86 31.95
C ILE A 444 -5.46 -6.45 32.53
N PRO A 445 -4.91 -7.53 31.95
CA PRO A 445 -3.69 -8.18 32.43
C PRO A 445 -2.42 -7.40 32.02
N VAL A 446 -2.45 -6.09 32.23
CA VAL A 446 -1.29 -5.20 32.13
C VAL A 446 -0.92 -4.83 33.56
N TYR A 447 0.33 -5.11 33.92
CA TYR A 447 0.83 -4.88 35.26
C TYR A 447 1.95 -3.85 35.19
N ARG A 448 1.94 -2.92 36.14
CA ARG A 448 2.93 -1.86 36.21
C ARG A 448 3.48 -1.73 37.61
N ILE A 449 4.80 -1.60 37.68
CA ILE A 449 5.52 -1.23 38.90
C ILE A 449 6.21 0.10 38.64
N ARG A 450 6.07 1.05 39.55
CA ARG A 450 6.84 2.30 39.52
C ARG A 450 7.44 2.64 40.87
N TRP A 451 8.64 3.18 40.84
CA TRP A 451 9.35 3.68 42.01
C TRP A 451 10.28 4.81 41.60
N GLN A 452 10.85 5.48 42.58
CA GLN A 452 11.78 6.58 42.37
C GLN A 452 12.89 6.55 43.40
N ASP A 453 14.02 7.10 43.04
CA ASP A 453 15.10 7.46 43.96
C ASP A 453 15.32 8.99 43.94
N ASP A 454 16.49 9.45 44.38
CA ASP A 454 16.83 10.87 44.42
C ASP A 454 17.11 11.49 43.03
N ALA A 455 17.37 10.67 42.01
CA ALA A 455 17.83 11.09 40.69
C ALA A 455 16.89 10.69 39.54
N TYR A 456 16.14 9.59 39.67
CA TYR A 456 15.37 8.99 38.58
C TYR A 456 14.00 8.48 39.05
N ILE A 457 13.11 8.38 38.07
CA ILE A 457 11.87 7.60 38.17
C ILE A 457 11.99 6.39 37.26
N TYR A 458 11.54 5.25 37.76
CA TYR A 458 11.54 3.97 37.09
C TYR A 458 10.11 3.47 36.90
N GLU A 459 9.83 2.91 35.74
CA GLU A 459 8.57 2.22 35.46
C GLU A 459 8.86 0.92 34.72
N MET A 460 8.25 -0.17 35.17
CA MET A 460 8.22 -1.43 34.44
C MET A 460 6.78 -1.75 34.08
N ASN A 461 6.53 -1.99 32.80
CA ASN A 461 5.22 -2.44 32.30
C ASN A 461 5.35 -3.86 31.77
N PHE A 462 4.38 -4.69 32.12
CA PHE A 462 4.28 -6.07 31.68
C PHE A 462 2.95 -6.26 30.98
N TRP A 463 3.00 -6.67 29.72
CA TRP A 463 1.83 -7.07 28.96
C TRP A 463 1.91 -8.58 28.77
N PHE A 464 0.87 -9.29 29.20
CA PHE A 464 0.82 -10.74 29.10
C PHE A 464 -0.56 -11.21 28.68
N ASN A 465 -0.58 -12.32 27.95
CA ASN A 465 -1.80 -13.09 27.74
C ASN A 465 -2.07 -13.96 28.98
N ALA A 466 -3.25 -13.80 29.58
CA ALA A 466 -3.60 -14.32 30.91
C ALA A 466 -3.39 -15.84 31.04
N GLY A 467 -2.55 -16.27 31.98
CA GLY A 467 -2.38 -17.70 32.29
C GLY A 467 -1.21 -18.08 33.20
N GLN A 468 -0.21 -17.22 33.38
CA GLN A 468 0.94 -17.53 34.22
C GLN A 468 0.72 -17.03 35.66
N SER A 469 0.52 -17.96 36.59
CA SER A 469 0.34 -17.70 38.03
C SER A 469 1.63 -17.27 38.77
N SER A 470 2.70 -16.92 38.04
CA SER A 470 4.01 -16.56 38.59
C SER A 470 4.45 -15.14 38.18
N ILE A 471 3.57 -14.34 37.60
CA ILE A 471 3.93 -13.02 37.09
C ILE A 471 4.41 -12.09 38.22
N ASP A 472 3.75 -12.13 39.37
CA ASP A 472 4.11 -11.32 40.54
C ASP A 472 5.56 -11.58 40.99
N ASP A 473 5.96 -12.85 41.08
CA ASP A 473 7.32 -13.24 41.48
C ASP A 473 8.34 -12.80 40.43
N VAL A 474 8.05 -13.01 39.15
CA VAL A 474 8.96 -12.67 38.05
C VAL A 474 9.17 -11.15 37.97
N MET A 475 8.08 -10.38 38.04
CA MET A 475 8.12 -8.93 38.05
C MET A 475 8.87 -8.38 39.26
N LEU A 476 8.57 -8.90 40.46
CA LEU A 476 9.24 -8.46 41.69
C LEU A 476 10.73 -8.77 41.66
N ASN A 477 11.13 -9.97 41.23
CA ASN A 477 12.55 -10.33 41.11
C ASN A 477 13.31 -9.42 40.13
N MET A 478 12.70 -9.04 39.00
CA MET A 478 13.33 -8.11 38.06
C MET A 478 13.46 -6.70 38.65
N ALA A 479 12.42 -6.20 39.32
CA ALA A 479 12.48 -4.89 39.96
C ALA A 479 13.48 -4.85 41.12
N GLU A 480 13.56 -5.93 41.91
CA GLU A 480 14.58 -6.09 42.96
C GLU A 480 16.00 -6.10 42.36
N SER A 481 16.18 -6.71 41.19
CA SER A 481 17.48 -6.73 40.49
C SER A 481 17.98 -5.33 40.10
N ILE A 482 17.07 -4.41 39.77
CA ILE A 482 17.40 -3.00 39.52
C ILE A 482 17.77 -2.31 40.83
N ALA A 483 17.01 -2.54 41.90
CA ALA A 483 17.30 -1.95 43.21
C ALA A 483 18.65 -2.42 43.78
N GLU A 484 19.05 -3.67 43.52
CA GLU A 484 20.37 -4.18 43.89
C GLU A 484 21.50 -3.48 43.13
N ASN A 485 21.30 -3.22 41.82
CA ASN A 485 22.27 -2.47 41.01
C ASN A 485 22.40 -1.02 41.49
N LEU A 486 21.28 -0.36 41.84
CA LEU A 486 21.29 0.97 42.46
C LEU A 486 22.09 1.01 43.77
N ALA A 487 21.88 0.02 44.64
CA ALA A 487 22.59 -0.06 45.89
C ALA A 487 24.11 -0.21 45.65
N ALA A 488 24.50 -1.04 44.68
CA ALA A 488 25.90 -1.28 44.34
C ALA A 488 26.61 -0.06 43.75
N GLU A 489 25.92 0.81 43.00
CA GLU A 489 26.50 2.06 42.47
C GLU A 489 26.67 3.15 43.53
N SER A 490 25.97 3.05 44.65
CA SER A 490 26.03 4.02 45.74
C SER A 490 27.17 3.78 46.75
N GLU A 491 27.80 2.59 46.72
CA GLU A 491 28.95 2.20 47.56
C GLU A 491 30.30 2.62 46.95
#